data_AF-A0A2I0WU45-F1
#
_entry.id   AF-A0A2I0WU45-F1
#
_cell.length_a   1.000
_cell.length_b   1.000
_cell.length_c   1.000
_cell.angle_alpha   90.00
_cell.angle_beta   90.00
_cell.angle_gamma   90.00
#
_symmetry.space_group_name_H-M   'P 1'
#
loop_
_entity.id
_entity.type
_entity.pdbx_description
1 polymer ?
#
loop_
_entity_poly.entity_id
_entity_poly.type
_entity_poly.pdbx_seq_one_letter_code
_entity_poly.pdbx_strand_id
1 'polypeptide(L)' 'MVALTKMYEKSSASNKVFLMKKLFNMKIMYNIPMEEHLNNLNTMMSQLCSIGINFDDEVRAFLL' A
#
# COMPACT_ATOMS: atom_id res chain seq x y z
N MET A 1 -18.84 5.10 -22.54
CA MET A 1 -17.45 4.72 -22.16
C MET A 1 -16.80 5.70 -21.19
N VAL A 2 -16.70 7.00 -21.51
CA VAL A 2 -16.00 8.00 -20.68
C VAL A 2 -16.48 8.10 -19.22
N ALA A 3 -17.79 7.95 -18.97
CA ALA A 3 -18.35 8.00 -17.62
C ALA A 3 -17.87 6.84 -16.73
N LEU A 4 -17.83 5.60 -17.25
CA LEU A 4 -17.31 4.46 -16.48
C LEU A 4 -15.82 4.61 -16.19
N THR A 5 -15.03 5.01 -17.18
CA THR A 5 -13.58 5.22 -17.00
C THR A 5 -13.31 6.25 -15.91
N LYS A 6 -13.99 7.41 -15.93
CA LYS A 6 -13.86 8.42 -14.87
C LYS A 6 -14.28 7.90 -13.49
N MET A 7 -15.32 7.05 -13.40
CA MET A 7 -15.73 6.46 -12.12
C MET A 7 -14.70 5.45 -11.61
N TYR A 8 -14.14 4.62 -12.48
CA TYR A 8 -13.06 3.69 -12.13
C TYR A 8 -11.77 4.42 -11.73
N GLU A 9 -11.38 5.47 -12.45
CA GLU A 9 -10.22 6.32 -12.12
C GLU A 9 -10.39 7.02 -10.77
N LYS A 10 -11.56 7.62 -10.50
CA LYS A 10 -11.84 8.30 -9.23
C LYS A 10 -11.84 7.33 -8.04
N SER A 11 -12.47 6.16 -8.20
CA SER A 11 -12.47 5.10 -7.19
C SER A 11 -11.07 4.51 -6.99
N SER A 12 -10.29 4.36 -8.06
CA SER A 12 -8.89 3.92 -8.02
C SER A 12 -7.99 4.93 -7.33
N ALA A 13 -8.11 6.22 -7.62
CA ALA A 13 -7.36 7.29 -6.95
C ALA A 13 -7.65 7.33 -5.45
N SER A 14 -8.93 7.19 -5.08
CA SER A 14 -9.34 7.10 -3.67
C SER A 14 -8.75 5.87 -2.98
N ASN A 15 -8.73 4.72 -3.69
CA ASN A 15 -8.14 3.48 -3.18
C ASN A 15 -6.61 3.59 -3.01
N LYS A 16 -5.91 4.24 -3.95
CA LYS A 16 -4.47 4.52 -3.87
C LYS A 16 -4.13 5.36 -2.64
N VAL A 17 -4.87 6.45 -2.42
CA VAL A 17 -4.69 7.33 -1.24
C VAL A 17 -5.00 6.59 0.06
N PHE A 18 -6.06 5.78 0.07
CA PHE A 18 -6.43 4.97 1.23
C PHE A 18 -5.32 3.98 1.61
N LEU A 19 -4.78 3.24 0.62
CA LEU A 19 -3.71 2.26 0.86
C LEU A 19 -2.41 2.93 1.31
N MET A 20 -2.00 4.05 0.70
CA MET A 20 -0.85 4.83 1.19
C MET A 20 -1.05 5.31 2.62
N LYS A 21 -2.22 5.85 2.96
CA LYS A 21 -2.52 6.30 4.32
C LYS A 21 -2.49 5.14 5.32
N LYS A 22 -2.96 3.96 4.92
CA LYS A 22 -2.92 2.75 5.73
C LYS A 22 -1.47 2.29 5.97
N LEU A 23 -0.63 2.33 4.94
CA LEU A 23 0.80 2.02 5.02
C LEU A 23 1.51 2.94 6.03
N PHE A 24 1.33 4.25 5.91
CA PHE A 24 1.93 5.20 6.85
C PHE A 24 1.39 5.09 8.27
N ASN A 25 0.14 4.65 8.42
CA ASN A 25 -0.48 4.44 9.74
C ASN A 25 -0.13 3.08 10.35
N MET A 26 0.53 2.16 9.63
CA MET A 26 1.07 0.95 10.24
C MET A 26 2.19 1.35 11.20
N LYS A 27 1.87 1.31 12.49
CA LYS A 27 2.88 1.40 13.55
C LYS A 27 3.35 -0.01 13.88
N ILE A 28 4.65 -0.14 14.14
CA ILE A 28 5.21 -1.31 14.81
C ILE A 28 4.53 -1.44 16.16
N MET A 29 3.60 -2.40 16.26
CA MET A 29 3.00 -2.78 17.52
C MET A 29 3.91 -3.83 18.15
N TYR A 30 4.53 -3.51 19.28
CA TYR A 30 5.39 -4.43 20.04
C TYR A 30 4.70 -5.74 20.48
N ASN A 31 3.36 -5.78 20.42
CA ASN A 31 2.56 -6.94 20.76
C ASN A 31 2.36 -7.92 19.59
N ILE A 32 2.81 -7.58 18.38
CA ILE A 32 2.73 -8.42 17.18
C ILE A 32 4.15 -8.95 16.90
N PRO A 33 4.31 -10.25 16.59
CA PRO A 33 5.59 -10.79 16.18
C PRO A 33 6.18 -10.00 15.00
N MET A 34 7.50 -9.79 15.01
CA MET A 34 8.20 -9.08 13.93
C MET A 34 7.97 -9.72 12.56
N GLU A 35 7.92 -11.05 12.49
CA GLU A 35 7.60 -11.79 11.26
C GLU A 35 6.20 -11.49 10.72
N GLU A 36 5.20 -11.43 11.61
CA GLU A 36 3.83 -11.12 11.24
C GLU A 36 3.72 -9.66 10.77
N HIS A 37 4.44 -8.75 11.43
CA HIS A 37 4.50 -7.37 11.00
C HIS A 37 5.16 -7.22 9.62
N LEU A 38 6.27 -7.93 9.37
CA LEU A 38 6.96 -7.92 8.08
C LEU A 38 6.08 -8.49 6.97
N ASN A 39 5.34 -9.56 7.25
CA ASN A 39 4.41 -10.16 6.31
C ASN A 39 3.24 -9.22 5.97
N ASN A 40 2.72 -8.50 6.97
CA ASN A 40 1.69 -7.49 6.79
C ASN A 40 2.19 -6.30 5.93
N LEU A 41 3.44 -5.86 6.14
CA LEU A 41 4.11 -4.84 5.32
C LEU A 41 4.30 -5.30 3.87
N ASN A 42 4.86 -6.49 3.67
CA ASN A 42 5.08 -7.08 2.34
C ASN A 42 3.76 -7.26 1.57
N THR A 43 2.69 -7.70 2.25
CA THR A 43 1.36 -7.81 1.66
C THR A 43 0.84 -6.45 1.19
N MET A 44 1.02 -5.39 1.99
CA MET A 44 0.64 -4.04 1.58
C MET A 44 1.44 -3.51 0.39
N MET A 45 2.76 -3.75 0.38
CA MET A 45 3.62 -3.40 -0.75
C MET A 45 3.17 -4.10 -2.03
N SER A 46 2.84 -5.39 -1.96
CA SER A 46 2.31 -6.14 -3.10
C SER A 46 0.97 -5.58 -3.60
N GLN A 47 0.08 -5.18 -2.70
CA GLN A 47 -1.19 -4.52 -3.06
C GLN A 47 -0.96 -3.17 -3.76
N LEU A 48 0.02 -2.38 -3.29
CA LEU A 48 0.39 -1.11 -3.90
C LEU A 48 1.02 -1.30 -5.29
N CYS A 49 1.90 -2.29 -5.46
CA CYS A 49 2.46 -2.64 -6.77
C CYS A 49 1.35 -3.09 -7.75
N SER A 50 0.37 -3.86 -7.29
CA SER A 50 -0.76 -4.33 -8.10
C SER A 50 -1.62 -3.19 -8.67
N ILE A 51 -1.71 -2.06 -7.96
CA ILE A 51 -2.41 -0.85 -8.44
C ILE A 51 -1.50 0.16 -9.15
N GLY A 52 -0.25 -0.24 -9.44
CA GLY A 52 0.74 0.53 -10.20
C GLY A 52 1.54 1.54 -9.37
N ILE A 53 1.64 1.36 -8.05
CA ILE A 53 2.54 2.14 -7.18
C ILE A 53 3.72 1.23 -6.84
N ASN A 54 4.83 1.43 -7.55
CA ASN A 54 6.08 0.74 -7.26
C ASN A 54 6.96 1.64 -6.39
N PHE A 55 7.68 1.02 -5.45
CA PHE A 55 8.68 1.68 -4.63
C PHE A 55 10.06 1.27 -5.12
N ASP A 56 10.97 2.24 -5.21
CA ASP A 56 12.38 1.94 -5.47
C ASP A 56 12.96 1.09 -4.35
N ASP A 57 14.00 0.32 -4.67
CA ASP A 57 14.61 -0.61 -3.72
C ASP A 57 15.14 0.10 -2.47
N GLU A 58 15.60 1.34 -2.59
CA GLU A 58 16.02 2.19 -1.45
C GLU A 58 14.86 2.47 -0.48
N VAL A 59 13.69 2.83 -1.02
CA VAL A 59 12.50 3.10 -0.22
C VAL A 59 11.95 1.81 0.39
N ARG A 60 12.03 0.70 -0.34
CA ARG A 60 11.63 -0.61 0.15
C ARG A 60 12.54 -1.09 1.30
N ALA A 61 13.84 -0.82 1.22
CA ALA A 61 14.80 -1.12 2.27
C ALA A 61 14.62 -0.23 3.51
N PHE A 62 14.12 1.01 3.36
CA PHE A 62 13.79 1.87 4.50
C PHE A 62 12.54 1.41 5.28
N LEU A 63 11.62 0.74 4.59
CA LEU A 63 10.33 0.31 5.15
C LEU A 63 10.36 -1.10 5.77
N LEU A 64 11.37 -1.90 5.47
CA LEU A 64 11.62 -3.25 6.01
C LEU A 64 12.63 -3.20 7.16
#